data_AF-A0A9P5QSK6-F1
#
_entry.id   AF-A0A9P5QSK6-F1
#
_cell.length_a   1.000
_cell.length_b   1.000
_cell.length_c   1.000
_cell.angle_alpha   90.00
_cell.angle_beta   90.00
_cell.angle_gamma   90.00
#
_symmetry.space_group_name_H-M   'P 1'
#
loop_
_entity.id
_entity.type
_entity.pdbx_description
1 polymer ?
#
loop_
_entity_poly.entity_id
_entity_poly.type
_entity_poly.pdbx_seq_one_letter_code
_entity_poly.pdbx_strand_id
1 'polypeptide(L)'
;MVALSRKPFFSTFPSISLILLAGSCLLTIPYTGYNHADPSSYLVSADPITRDQLYAQGGFVRDWVAPMPTAPIAGSSVSGGSPGGEKFVVRNWPTTYKNIAIGGNDISFIADPLNATSSGHVMQVNYPKGSYAPSLGPVTGGTQFYAAPFGDKTPFEKIMVSYDVLFPNGFNWVLGGKLPGIYGGTPYEGCSGGIQSTGSNCLTMRFMWRPNGLGEVYAYIPADAESKFCENPEVMCNDQYGKSIGRGQIYFTQGNWNHLDMVMELNEPAGNQNGTLRVYLNGNQVISMNNVPYRSTGMVGFQGLMFSSFFGGADVSYATPVDANVYFKNIQLSVGQPATLYEGTGGSGSPRLAGDLLMIKSVLIFNNHGNPRLTKFYQPIDIATQQALIKEIFSLISKRPDTVCNFLEGSQMLGGQDTRVIYRHYATLYFVFVVDESESELGILDLIQVFVESLDRCFENVCELDLIFHFKEVHDILAEVITGGMVLETDIGEIVAAVQEAGRLSKKPAGLLAQKSPF
;
A
#
# COMPACT_ATOMS: atom_id res chain seq x y z
N MET A 1 -56.22 28.82 41.24
CA MET A 1 -55.21 28.63 42.32
C MET A 1 -54.10 27.78 41.75
N VAL A 2 -52.96 28.41 41.44
CA VAL A 2 -51.67 28.31 42.15
C VAL A 2 -50.83 27.12 41.68
N ALA A 3 -49.63 27.45 41.21
CA ALA A 3 -48.57 26.60 40.70
C ALA A 3 -47.85 25.78 41.80
N LEU A 4 -46.80 25.03 41.39
CA LEU A 4 -45.78 24.26 42.14
C LEU A 4 -45.96 22.74 41.98
N SER A 5 -44.96 21.84 41.93
CA SER A 5 -43.50 21.91 42.05
C SER A 5 -42.94 20.47 41.90
N ARG A 6 -41.71 20.37 41.34
CA ARG A 6 -40.60 19.44 41.65
C ARG A 6 -40.86 17.99 42.14
N LYS A 7 -40.31 17.05 41.35
CA LYS A 7 -39.35 15.95 41.70
C LYS A 7 -39.81 14.75 42.57
N PRO A 8 -39.05 13.62 42.51
CA PRO A 8 -39.58 12.26 42.41
C PRO A 8 -39.53 11.46 43.72
N PHE A 9 -40.22 10.31 43.75
CA PHE A 9 -39.96 9.24 44.72
C PHE A 9 -39.95 7.88 44.02
N PHE A 10 -38.88 7.14 44.27
CA PHE A 10 -38.66 5.74 43.91
C PHE A 10 -39.61 4.83 44.69
N SER A 11 -40.16 3.80 44.04
CA SER A 11 -40.49 2.53 44.71
C SER A 11 -40.40 1.36 43.73
N THR A 12 -39.43 0.50 44.01
CA THR A 12 -39.16 -0.88 43.60
C THR A 12 -40.35 -1.76 43.19
N PHE A 13 -40.17 -2.53 42.11
CA PHE A 13 -40.87 -3.80 41.85
C PHE A 13 -39.86 -4.96 41.85
N PRO A 14 -40.23 -6.17 42.32
CA PRO A 14 -39.30 -7.26 42.59
C PRO A 14 -39.08 -8.18 41.39
N SER A 15 -37.86 -8.73 41.33
CA SER A 15 -37.39 -9.73 40.39
C SER A 15 -37.91 -11.13 40.75
N ILE A 16 -38.27 -11.91 39.73
CA ILE A 16 -38.60 -13.33 39.80
C ILE A 16 -37.30 -14.14 39.93
N SER A 17 -37.20 -14.95 41.00
CA SER A 17 -36.10 -15.89 41.23
C SER A 17 -36.37 -17.22 40.54
N LEU A 18 -35.44 -17.69 39.70
CA LEU A 18 -35.32 -19.09 39.34
C LEU A 18 -34.17 -19.70 40.16
N ILE A 19 -34.53 -20.67 40.99
CA ILE A 19 -33.65 -21.39 41.90
C ILE A 19 -32.97 -22.54 41.15
N LEU A 20 -31.64 -22.59 41.21
CA LEU A 20 -30.86 -23.83 41.05
C LEU A 20 -29.78 -23.86 42.14
N LEU A 21 -30.03 -24.72 43.13
CA LEU A 21 -29.10 -25.30 44.11
C LEU A 21 -28.03 -26.12 43.35
N ALA A 22 -26.79 -26.35 43.80
CA ALA A 22 -26.03 -25.97 44.98
C ALA A 22 -24.55 -26.32 44.68
N GLY A 23 -23.60 -25.60 45.27
CA GLY A 23 -22.17 -25.88 45.11
C GLY A 23 -21.27 -24.88 45.84
N SER A 24 -21.45 -24.78 47.14
CA SER A 24 -20.48 -24.43 48.19
C SER A 24 -19.17 -23.71 47.80
N CYS A 25 -19.09 -22.39 48.01
CA CYS A 25 -18.29 -21.77 49.10
C CYS A 25 -18.33 -20.24 48.98
N LEU A 26 -18.66 -19.58 50.09
CA LEU A 26 -18.70 -18.13 50.22
C LEU A 26 -17.28 -17.52 50.18
N LEU A 27 -17.09 -16.50 49.34
CA LEU A 27 -16.32 -15.33 49.75
C LEU A 27 -17.16 -14.07 49.49
N THR A 28 -17.45 -13.37 50.58
CA THR A 28 -18.14 -12.09 50.64
C THR A 28 -17.31 -11.00 49.96
N ILE A 29 -17.84 -10.33 48.95
CA ILE A 29 -17.32 -9.05 48.46
C ILE A 29 -18.15 -7.94 49.12
N PRO A 30 -17.57 -7.05 49.95
CA PRO A 30 -18.26 -5.84 50.35
C PRO A 30 -18.31 -4.87 49.18
N TYR A 31 -19.52 -4.41 48.87
CA TYR A 31 -19.80 -3.32 47.95
C TYR A 31 -19.41 -2.00 48.64
N THR A 32 -18.30 -1.39 48.23
CA THR A 32 -17.95 -0.01 48.63
C THR A 32 -17.83 0.86 47.39
N GLY A 33 -18.59 1.96 47.41
CA GLY A 33 -18.84 2.82 46.28
C GLY A 33 -17.64 3.63 45.80
N TYR A 34 -17.89 4.24 44.64
CA TYR A 34 -17.12 5.27 43.97
C TYR A 34 -16.34 6.18 44.92
N ASN A 35 -15.01 6.04 44.90
CA ASN A 35 -14.07 7.09 45.21
C ASN A 35 -12.93 6.99 44.19
N HIS A 36 -12.49 8.14 43.69
CA HIS A 36 -11.34 8.29 42.78
C HIS A 36 -10.15 7.44 43.27
N ALA A 37 -9.89 6.33 42.56
CA ALA A 37 -8.71 5.52 42.77
C ALA A 37 -7.62 5.94 41.78
N ASP A 38 -6.48 6.32 42.35
CA ASP A 38 -5.17 6.51 41.72
C ASP A 38 -4.85 5.37 40.71
N PRO A 39 -4.39 5.66 39.47
CA PRO A 39 -4.16 4.64 38.45
C PRO A 39 -3.01 3.67 38.76
N SER A 40 -2.29 3.85 39.86
CA SER A 40 -1.00 3.19 40.10
C SER A 40 -1.06 1.80 40.77
N SER A 41 -2.23 1.23 41.06
CA SER A 41 -2.31 0.05 41.95
C SER A 41 -2.67 -1.30 41.31
N TYR A 42 -2.78 -1.41 39.98
CA TYR A 42 -2.98 -2.71 39.30
C TYR A 42 -2.21 -2.85 37.99
N LEU A 43 -0.89 -2.62 38.01
CA LEU A 43 0.00 -3.11 36.96
C LEU A 43 1.26 -3.64 37.63
N VAL A 44 1.43 -4.97 37.64
CA VAL A 44 2.78 -5.51 37.56
C VAL A 44 3.23 -5.16 36.14
N SER A 45 3.82 -3.97 35.96
CA SER A 45 4.32 -3.57 34.65
C SER A 45 5.44 -4.53 34.29
N ALA A 46 5.21 -5.41 33.31
CA ALA A 46 6.33 -6.00 32.61
C ALA A 46 7.21 -4.85 32.12
N ASP A 47 8.54 -4.96 32.31
CA ASP A 47 9.47 -3.94 31.83
C ASP A 47 9.20 -3.62 30.35
N PRO A 48 9.31 -2.34 29.91
CA PRO A 48 9.11 -1.97 28.52
C PRO A 48 9.96 -2.86 27.61
N ILE A 49 9.33 -3.48 26.61
CA ILE A 49 10.02 -4.39 25.71
C ILE A 49 10.96 -3.61 24.79
N THR A 50 12.18 -4.11 24.60
CA THR A 50 13.09 -3.53 23.63
C THR A 50 12.82 -4.10 22.24
N ARG A 51 13.19 -3.33 21.21
CA ARG A 51 13.19 -3.82 19.83
C ARG A 51 13.98 -5.12 19.66
N ASP A 52 15.13 -5.25 20.31
CA ASP A 52 15.95 -6.47 20.21
C ASP A 52 15.23 -7.69 20.80
N GLN A 53 14.45 -7.50 21.88
CA GLN A 53 13.59 -8.55 22.43
C GLN A 53 12.46 -8.91 21.45
N LEU A 54 11.82 -7.90 20.83
CA LEU A 54 10.82 -8.15 19.78
C LEU A 54 11.41 -8.90 18.58
N TYR A 55 12.63 -8.56 18.15
CA TYR A 55 13.34 -9.25 17.08
C TYR A 55 13.60 -10.72 17.46
N ALA A 56 14.19 -10.95 18.63
CA ALA A 56 14.58 -12.28 19.11
C ALA A 56 13.37 -13.20 19.36
N GLN A 57 12.25 -12.65 19.84
CA GLN A 57 11.04 -13.42 20.16
C GLN A 57 10.05 -13.51 18.99
N GLY A 58 10.18 -12.62 18.00
CA GLY A 58 9.20 -12.45 16.92
C GLY A 58 9.37 -13.38 15.72
N GLY A 59 10.45 -14.16 15.65
CA GLY A 59 10.75 -15.03 14.50
C GLY A 59 11.25 -14.26 13.27
N PHE A 60 11.89 -13.11 13.48
CA PHE A 60 12.55 -12.36 12.43
C PHE A 60 13.89 -13.00 12.06
N VAL A 61 14.23 -12.96 10.77
CA VAL A 61 15.43 -13.64 10.24
C VAL A 61 16.38 -12.71 9.50
N ARG A 62 15.91 -11.53 9.10
CA ARG A 62 16.75 -10.49 8.51
C ARG A 62 16.41 -9.13 9.07
N ASP A 63 17.42 -8.29 9.11
CA ASP A 63 17.33 -6.93 9.62
C ASP A 63 18.05 -5.94 8.72
N TRP A 64 17.52 -4.72 8.65
CA TRP A 64 18.11 -3.61 7.92
C TRP A 64 18.00 -2.34 8.75
N VAL A 65 19.12 -1.64 8.87
CA VAL A 65 19.20 -0.32 9.50
C VAL A 65 19.46 0.71 8.42
N ALA A 66 18.63 1.75 8.38
CA ALA A 66 18.76 2.82 7.41
C ALA A 66 20.10 3.57 7.60
N PRO A 67 20.97 3.62 6.58
CA PRO A 67 22.23 4.35 6.68
C PRO A 67 22.01 5.85 6.91
N MET A 68 22.69 6.41 7.91
CA MET A 68 22.69 7.85 8.21
C MET A 68 24.05 8.46 7.85
N PRO A 69 24.12 9.74 7.44
CA PRO A 69 25.39 10.36 7.09
C PRO A 69 26.24 10.63 8.34
N THR A 70 27.55 10.75 8.13
CA THR A 70 28.51 11.13 9.18
C THR A 70 28.70 12.64 9.32
N ALA A 71 28.10 13.43 8.44
CA ALA A 71 28.15 14.89 8.44
C ALA A 71 26.78 15.47 8.03
N PRO A 72 26.48 16.73 8.37
CA PRO A 72 25.21 17.34 8.01
C PRO A 72 25.04 17.48 6.49
N ILE A 73 23.80 17.33 6.02
CA ILE A 73 23.42 17.47 4.61
C ILE A 73 22.20 18.39 4.51
N ALA A 74 22.30 19.45 3.70
CA ALA A 74 21.22 20.39 3.48
C ALA A 74 20.08 19.81 2.60
N GLY A 75 18.91 20.44 2.66
CA GLY A 75 17.70 20.04 1.91
C GLY A 75 17.90 20.05 0.40
N SER A 76 18.29 21.21 -0.14
CA SER A 76 18.55 21.41 -1.56
C SER A 76 20.04 21.32 -1.90
N SER A 77 20.39 20.76 -3.07
CA SER A 77 21.76 20.86 -3.58
C SER A 77 22.11 22.30 -3.92
N VAL A 78 23.14 22.85 -3.27
CA VAL A 78 23.73 24.15 -3.65
C VAL A 78 24.58 23.94 -4.90
N SER A 79 24.53 24.87 -5.87
CA SER A 79 25.37 24.82 -7.08
C SER A 79 26.86 24.70 -6.70
N GLY A 80 27.48 23.56 -7.03
CA GLY A 80 28.89 23.27 -6.71
C GLY A 80 29.15 22.60 -5.34
N GLY A 81 28.12 22.21 -4.59
CA GLY A 81 28.22 21.59 -3.25
C GLY A 81 27.75 20.13 -3.14
N SER A 82 27.81 19.58 -1.92
CA SER A 82 27.40 18.21 -1.56
C SER A 82 26.00 17.84 -2.05
N PRO A 83 25.73 16.55 -2.37
CA PRO A 83 24.39 16.08 -2.73
C PRO A 83 23.38 16.41 -1.62
N GLY A 84 22.24 17.02 -1.96
CA GLY A 84 21.14 17.29 -1.02
C GLY A 84 20.53 16.01 -0.45
N GLY A 85 19.69 16.11 0.58
CA GLY A 85 19.20 14.96 1.35
C GLY A 85 18.52 13.87 0.51
N GLU A 86 17.73 14.24 -0.50
CA GLU A 86 17.17 13.29 -1.48
C GLU A 86 18.25 12.40 -2.11
N LYS A 87 19.32 13.01 -2.62
CA LYS A 87 20.40 12.28 -3.29
C LYS A 87 21.13 11.36 -2.32
N PHE A 88 21.23 11.72 -1.04
CA PHE A 88 21.77 10.83 -0.03
C PHE A 88 20.87 9.61 0.18
N VAL A 89 19.56 9.81 0.36
CA VAL A 89 18.60 8.72 0.53
C VAL A 89 18.62 7.79 -0.69
N VAL A 90 18.47 8.33 -1.90
CA VAL A 90 18.46 7.51 -3.13
C VAL A 90 19.75 6.70 -3.32
N ARG A 91 20.91 7.25 -2.93
CA ARG A 91 22.20 6.57 -3.12
C ARG A 91 22.49 5.51 -2.07
N ASN A 92 22.03 5.72 -0.83
CA ASN A 92 22.42 4.88 0.31
C ASN A 92 21.30 3.98 0.80
N TRP A 93 20.05 4.32 0.51
CA TRP A 93 18.91 3.51 0.86
C TRP A 93 18.44 2.76 -0.40
N PRO A 94 17.95 1.52 -0.27
CA PRO A 94 17.45 0.71 -1.37
C PRO A 94 16.07 1.21 -1.81
N THR A 95 16.02 2.45 -2.28
CA THR A 95 14.81 3.09 -2.81
C THR A 95 14.40 2.46 -4.13
N THR A 96 13.10 2.37 -4.37
CA THR A 96 12.59 1.76 -5.61
C THR A 96 12.90 2.63 -6.85
N TYR A 97 13.19 3.92 -6.69
CA TYR A 97 13.43 4.87 -7.78
C TYR A 97 14.67 5.70 -7.56
N LYS A 98 15.22 6.19 -8.67
CA LYS A 98 16.39 7.09 -8.68
C LYS A 98 16.07 8.54 -8.26
N ASN A 99 14.80 8.87 -8.02
CA ASN A 99 14.36 10.19 -7.54
C ASN A 99 13.17 10.02 -6.58
N ILE A 100 13.01 10.95 -5.64
CA ILE A 100 11.89 11.00 -4.70
C ILE A 100 10.81 11.88 -5.29
N ALA A 101 9.72 11.25 -5.73
CA ALA A 101 8.64 11.92 -6.46
C ALA A 101 7.93 13.04 -5.67
N ILE A 102 7.94 12.96 -4.33
CA ILE A 102 7.25 13.91 -3.46
C ILE A 102 8.22 14.45 -2.42
N GLY A 103 8.50 15.76 -2.50
CA GLY A 103 9.19 16.50 -1.45
C GLY A 103 10.64 16.08 -1.19
N GLY A 104 11.39 15.71 -2.23
CA GLY A 104 12.82 15.38 -2.11
C GLY A 104 13.65 16.51 -1.49
N ASN A 105 13.30 17.77 -1.79
CA ASN A 105 13.97 18.97 -1.26
C ASN A 105 13.71 19.20 0.24
N ASP A 106 12.69 18.56 0.81
CA ASP A 106 12.32 18.71 2.22
C ASP A 106 13.10 17.76 3.14
N ILE A 107 13.99 16.93 2.57
CA ILE A 107 14.84 15.99 3.30
C ILE A 107 16.19 16.63 3.57
N SER A 108 16.57 16.76 4.84
CA SER A 108 17.91 17.15 5.27
C SER A 108 18.42 16.24 6.39
N PHE A 109 19.71 16.29 6.67
CA PHE A 109 20.32 15.57 7.78
C PHE A 109 21.07 16.55 8.67
N ILE A 110 20.73 16.57 9.95
CA ILE A 110 21.30 17.51 10.93
C ILE A 110 21.78 16.76 12.17
N ALA A 111 22.52 17.42 13.06
CA ALA A 111 22.82 16.87 14.38
C ALA A 111 21.53 16.64 15.20
N ASP A 112 21.53 15.63 16.09
CA ASP A 112 20.38 15.38 16.97
C ASP A 112 20.02 16.64 17.77
N PRO A 113 18.82 17.21 17.59
CA PRO A 113 18.44 18.48 18.22
C PRO A 113 18.29 18.39 19.75
N LEU A 114 18.15 17.19 20.32
CA LEU A 114 18.13 16.99 21.78
C LEU A 114 19.51 16.61 22.34
N ASN A 115 20.47 16.24 21.48
CA ASN A 115 21.83 15.89 21.88
C ASN A 115 22.84 16.36 20.82
N ALA A 116 23.00 17.68 20.71
CA ALA A 116 23.87 18.32 19.74
C ALA A 116 25.37 17.99 19.90
N THR A 117 25.75 17.39 21.03
CA THR A 117 27.11 16.89 21.30
C THR A 117 27.35 15.46 20.81
N SER A 118 26.29 14.72 20.44
CA SER A 118 26.43 13.39 19.86
C SER A 118 26.93 13.48 18.42
N SER A 119 27.75 12.53 18.00
CA SER A 119 28.19 12.39 16.60
C SER A 119 27.09 11.88 15.66
N GLY A 120 25.89 11.60 16.20
CA GLY A 120 24.75 11.07 15.47
C GLY A 120 24.00 12.13 14.67
N HIS A 121 23.69 11.81 13.42
CA HIS A 121 22.83 12.64 12.57
C HIS A 121 21.42 12.04 12.52
N VAL A 122 20.45 12.93 12.39
CA VAL A 122 19.03 12.58 12.26
C VAL A 122 18.51 13.12 10.94
N MET A 123 17.55 12.42 10.35
CA MET A 123 16.83 12.91 9.19
C MET A 123 15.81 13.95 9.65
N GLN A 124 15.88 15.16 9.10
CA GLN A 124 14.88 16.22 9.26
C GLN A 124 14.00 16.25 8.02
N VAL A 125 12.68 16.22 8.23
CA VAL A 125 11.67 16.48 7.20
C VAL A 125 11.07 17.87 7.45
N ASN A 126 11.13 18.73 6.43
CA ASN A 126 10.55 20.07 6.48
C ASN A 126 9.10 20.08 5.99
N TYR A 127 8.26 20.89 6.63
CA TYR A 127 6.88 21.17 6.23
C TYR A 127 6.72 22.68 6.13
N PRO A 128 6.82 23.27 4.93
CA PRO A 128 6.63 24.70 4.74
C PRO A 128 5.23 25.14 5.17
N LYS A 129 5.11 26.38 5.67
CA LYS A 129 3.82 27.00 5.99
C LYS A 129 2.84 26.88 4.83
N GLY A 130 1.62 26.45 5.13
CA GLY A 130 0.56 26.23 4.15
C GLY A 130 0.59 24.86 3.49
N SER A 131 1.62 24.04 3.72
CA SER A 131 1.68 22.68 3.17
C SER A 131 0.73 21.72 3.86
N TYR A 132 0.12 20.84 3.07
CA TYR A 132 -0.65 19.66 3.48
C TYR A 132 -0.41 18.53 2.47
N ALA A 133 -1.44 17.73 2.13
CA ALA A 133 -1.34 16.66 1.14
C ALA A 133 -0.62 17.13 -0.13
N PRO A 134 0.58 16.59 -0.44
CA PRO A 134 1.47 17.14 -1.46
C PRO A 134 0.89 17.21 -2.89
N SER A 135 -0.11 16.38 -3.19
CA SER A 135 -0.78 16.32 -4.49
C SER A 135 -2.00 17.25 -4.61
N LEU A 136 -2.40 17.93 -3.55
CA LEU A 136 -3.64 18.74 -3.50
C LEU A 136 -3.38 20.21 -3.15
N GLY A 137 -2.33 20.48 -2.36
CA GLY A 137 -2.02 21.83 -1.89
C GLY A 137 -1.18 22.66 -2.87
N PRO A 138 -1.27 24.00 -2.80
CA PRO A 138 -0.41 24.89 -3.59
C PRO A 138 1.04 24.91 -3.08
N VAL A 139 1.29 24.39 -1.89
CA VAL A 139 2.61 24.30 -1.26
C VAL A 139 2.89 22.82 -0.98
N THR A 140 3.91 22.27 -1.66
CA THR A 140 4.45 20.95 -1.36
C THR A 140 5.22 21.01 -0.04
N GLY A 141 5.03 20.02 0.83
CA GLY A 141 5.78 19.90 2.06
C GLY A 141 5.78 18.46 2.57
N GLY A 142 6.82 18.11 3.33
CA GLY A 142 7.06 16.75 3.74
C GLY A 142 7.72 15.91 2.65
N THR A 143 7.70 14.59 2.77
CA THR A 143 8.27 13.69 1.75
C THR A 143 7.54 12.35 1.68
N GLN A 144 7.57 11.72 0.51
CA GLN A 144 7.11 10.34 0.37
C GLN A 144 7.98 9.54 -0.62
N PHE A 145 8.43 8.37 -0.21
CA PHE A 145 9.14 7.40 -1.05
C PHE A 145 9.01 5.97 -0.51
N TYR A 146 9.36 5.00 -1.36
CA TYR A 146 9.36 3.58 -1.04
C TYR A 146 10.80 3.06 -1.05
N ALA A 147 11.11 2.17 -0.10
CA ALA A 147 12.37 1.44 -0.05
C ALA A 147 12.13 -0.06 0.16
N ALA A 148 12.94 -0.90 -0.46
CA ALA A 148 12.84 -2.36 -0.44
C ALA A 148 14.17 -2.99 0.02
N PRO A 149 14.49 -2.96 1.33
CA PRO A 149 15.81 -3.35 1.83
C PRO A 149 16.23 -4.79 1.62
N PHE A 150 15.26 -5.67 1.39
CA PHE A 150 15.48 -7.10 1.21
C PHE A 150 15.20 -7.56 -0.23
N GLY A 151 15.21 -6.62 -1.17
CA GLY A 151 14.80 -6.82 -2.56
C GLY A 151 13.36 -6.36 -2.78
N ASP A 152 13.05 -5.96 -4.01
CA ASP A 152 11.75 -5.47 -4.48
C ASP A 152 10.82 -6.60 -4.97
N LYS A 153 11.31 -7.85 -4.99
CA LYS A 153 10.61 -9.03 -5.52
C LYS A 153 10.29 -10.10 -4.48
N THR A 154 10.74 -9.93 -3.24
CA THR A 154 10.53 -10.93 -2.18
C THR A 154 9.56 -10.39 -1.14
N PRO A 155 8.33 -10.92 -1.06
CA PRO A 155 7.41 -10.59 0.01
C PRO A 155 7.70 -11.41 1.27
N PHE A 156 7.26 -10.93 2.42
CA PHE A 156 7.46 -11.54 3.73
C PHE A 156 6.15 -11.79 4.45
N GLU A 157 6.09 -12.89 5.20
CA GLU A 157 4.93 -13.24 6.02
C GLU A 157 4.80 -12.34 7.27
N LYS A 158 5.93 -11.77 7.69
CA LYS A 158 6.06 -10.99 8.91
C LYS A 158 7.03 -9.84 8.70
N ILE A 159 6.69 -8.68 9.23
CA ILE A 159 7.51 -7.47 9.12
C ILE A 159 7.40 -6.64 10.39
N MET A 160 8.50 -5.99 10.76
CA MET A 160 8.56 -4.99 11.81
C MET A 160 9.23 -3.74 11.26
N VAL A 161 8.55 -2.60 11.38
CA VAL A 161 9.15 -1.28 11.17
C VAL A 161 9.37 -0.63 12.52
N SER A 162 10.58 -0.13 12.73
CA SER A 162 10.97 0.54 13.98
C SER A 162 11.67 1.85 13.68
N TYR A 163 11.37 2.91 14.43
CA TYR A 163 12.09 4.18 14.34
C TYR A 163 11.79 5.10 15.53
N ASP A 164 12.68 6.05 15.78
CA ASP A 164 12.41 7.18 16.66
C ASP A 164 11.88 8.36 15.87
N VAL A 165 10.83 9.02 16.39
CA VAL A 165 10.29 10.27 15.86
C VAL A 165 10.27 11.35 16.94
N LEU A 166 10.74 12.55 16.59
CA LEU A 166 10.71 13.72 17.47
C LEU A 166 9.88 14.82 16.85
N PHE A 167 8.89 15.27 17.62
CA PHE A 167 8.14 16.49 17.39
C PHE A 167 8.72 17.60 18.27
N PRO A 168 9.17 18.74 17.73
CA PRO A 168 9.69 19.85 18.53
C PRO A 168 8.68 20.36 19.56
N ASN A 169 9.18 20.99 20.63
CA ASN A 169 8.33 21.77 21.53
C ASN A 169 7.57 22.86 20.76
N GLY A 170 6.24 22.91 20.93
CA GLY A 170 5.38 23.83 20.21
C GLY A 170 4.99 23.35 18.80
N PHE A 171 5.26 22.10 18.42
CA PHE A 171 4.80 21.54 17.15
C PHE A 171 3.27 21.70 17.04
N ASN A 172 2.80 22.25 15.91
CA ASN A 172 1.37 22.43 15.68
C ASN A 172 0.79 21.17 15.03
N TRP A 173 -0.03 20.44 15.79
CA TRP A 173 -0.60 19.17 15.32
C TRP A 173 -1.62 19.32 14.18
N VAL A 174 -2.25 20.50 14.07
CA VAL A 174 -3.39 20.76 13.17
C VAL A 174 -4.43 19.64 13.31
N LEU A 175 -4.87 19.03 12.20
CA LEU A 175 -5.83 17.92 12.16
C LEU A 175 -5.15 16.55 11.96
N GLY A 176 -3.84 16.54 11.77
CA GLY A 176 -3.05 15.33 11.61
C GLY A 176 -2.15 15.31 10.37
N GLY A 177 -1.38 14.24 10.27
CA GLY A 177 -0.44 14.01 9.18
C GLY A 177 0.14 12.61 9.24
N LYS A 178 0.91 12.26 8.20
CA LYS A 178 1.37 10.90 7.94
C LYS A 178 2.75 10.69 8.55
N LEU A 179 3.02 9.46 8.96
CA LEU A 179 4.32 9.00 9.43
C LEU A 179 4.72 7.70 8.70
N PRO A 180 6.02 7.38 8.65
CA PRO A 180 6.51 6.18 7.98
C PRO A 180 5.84 4.89 8.46
N GLY A 181 5.73 3.92 7.56
CA GLY A 181 5.24 2.58 7.85
C GLY A 181 5.63 1.60 6.74
N ILE A 182 4.84 0.55 6.53
CA ILE A 182 5.16 -0.47 5.52
C ILE A 182 4.19 -0.46 4.34
N TYR A 183 4.62 -1.11 3.27
CA TYR A 183 3.79 -1.49 2.14
C TYR A 183 4.00 -2.95 1.77
N GLY A 184 3.04 -3.50 1.04
CA GLY A 184 3.10 -4.81 0.42
C GLY A 184 2.44 -4.81 -0.95
N GLY A 185 2.76 -5.81 -1.76
CA GLY A 185 2.37 -5.87 -3.16
C GLY A 185 3.13 -4.89 -4.06
N THR A 186 2.59 -4.63 -5.24
CA THR A 186 3.14 -3.70 -6.23
C THR A 186 3.07 -2.28 -5.67
N PRO A 187 4.21 -1.60 -5.45
CA PRO A 187 4.15 -0.19 -5.10
C PRO A 187 3.48 0.56 -6.28
N TYR A 188 2.74 1.64 -5.98
CA TYR A 188 2.05 2.52 -6.96
C TYR A 188 0.75 2.01 -7.59
N GLU A 189 0.35 0.74 -7.44
CA GLU A 189 -0.97 0.26 -7.89
C GLU A 189 -2.13 0.66 -6.96
N GLY A 190 -1.87 1.53 -5.98
CA GLY A 190 -2.87 2.10 -5.09
C GLY A 190 -2.49 2.06 -3.62
N CYS A 191 -3.48 1.77 -2.77
CA CYS A 191 -3.35 1.66 -1.31
C CYS A 191 -2.87 2.95 -0.62
N SER A 192 -3.15 4.10 -1.24
CA SER A 192 -2.94 5.44 -0.70
C SER A 192 -3.78 6.46 -1.48
N GLY A 193 -3.90 7.69 -0.98
CA GLY A 193 -4.54 8.78 -1.74
C GLY A 193 -6.01 8.56 -2.11
N GLY A 194 -6.70 7.64 -1.44
CA GLY A 194 -8.09 7.25 -1.73
C GLY A 194 -8.26 6.04 -2.64
N ILE A 195 -7.17 5.44 -3.12
CA ILE A 195 -7.21 4.16 -3.84
C ILE A 195 -7.16 3.03 -2.81
N GLN A 196 -8.24 2.26 -2.70
CA GLN A 196 -8.38 1.17 -1.72
C GLN A 196 -7.53 -0.06 -2.08
N SER A 197 -7.26 -0.88 -1.07
CA SER A 197 -6.72 -2.23 -1.27
C SER A 197 -7.86 -3.16 -1.69
N THR A 198 -7.63 -3.94 -2.75
CA THR A 198 -8.53 -5.04 -3.16
C THR A 198 -8.17 -6.35 -2.45
N GLY A 199 -7.04 -6.38 -1.74
CA GLY A 199 -6.49 -7.57 -1.12
C GLY A 199 -5.74 -8.50 -2.07
N SER A 200 -5.74 -8.21 -3.36
CA SER A 200 -4.94 -8.90 -4.38
C SER A 200 -3.88 -8.01 -5.03
N ASN A 201 -3.97 -6.68 -4.86
CA ASN A 201 -3.04 -5.71 -5.47
C ASN A 201 -1.92 -5.26 -4.51
N CYS A 202 -2.29 -4.65 -3.39
CA CYS A 202 -1.35 -3.99 -2.47
C CYS A 202 -1.92 -3.88 -1.06
N LEU A 203 -1.07 -3.44 -0.12
CA LEU A 203 -1.49 -2.92 1.18
C LEU A 203 -0.55 -1.83 1.66
N THR A 204 -1.03 -0.94 2.54
CA THR A 204 -0.16 -0.04 3.32
C THR A 204 -0.59 0.04 4.77
N MET A 205 0.39 0.10 5.68
CA MET A 205 0.20 0.26 7.12
C MET A 205 1.14 1.36 7.60
N ARG A 206 0.61 2.57 7.78
CA ARG A 206 1.38 3.75 8.20
C ARG A 206 0.98 4.18 9.60
N PHE A 207 1.76 5.05 10.21
CA PHE A 207 1.29 5.81 11.36
C PHE A 207 0.68 7.13 10.89
N MET A 208 -0.22 7.68 11.68
CA MET A 208 -0.66 9.08 11.56
C MET A 208 -0.62 9.75 12.93
N TRP A 209 -0.23 11.03 12.96
CA TRP A 209 -0.54 11.89 14.09
C TRP A 209 -1.90 12.56 13.87
N ARG A 210 -2.50 13.01 14.97
CA ARG A 210 -3.81 13.64 15.11
C ARG A 210 -3.68 14.84 16.06
N PRO A 211 -4.74 15.65 16.24
CA PRO A 211 -4.70 16.77 17.17
C PRO A 211 -4.20 16.36 18.56
N ASN A 212 -3.50 17.28 19.23
CA ASN A 212 -3.02 17.11 20.60
C ASN A 212 -2.07 15.91 20.81
N GLY A 213 -1.33 15.51 19.78
CA GLY A 213 -0.37 14.41 19.86
C GLY A 213 -0.97 13.02 19.86
N LEU A 214 -2.28 12.88 19.69
CA LEU A 214 -2.90 11.58 19.48
C LEU A 214 -2.32 10.93 18.21
N GLY A 215 -2.22 9.61 18.20
CA GLY A 215 -1.77 8.84 17.05
C GLY A 215 -2.69 7.69 16.72
N GLU A 216 -2.48 7.10 15.55
CA GLU A 216 -3.19 5.91 15.06
C GLU A 216 -2.31 5.13 14.08
N VAL A 217 -2.67 3.88 13.83
CA VAL A 217 -2.26 3.19 12.61
C VAL A 217 -3.27 3.48 11.51
N TYR A 218 -2.79 3.84 10.33
CA TYR A 218 -3.57 4.23 9.17
C TYR A 218 -3.36 3.23 8.03
N ALA A 219 -4.40 2.44 7.77
CA ALA A 219 -4.32 1.20 7.01
C ALA A 219 -5.11 1.27 5.69
N TYR A 220 -4.49 0.79 4.61
CA TYR A 220 -5.17 0.40 3.38
C TYR A 220 -5.05 -1.11 3.24
N ILE A 221 -6.10 -1.81 3.62
CA ILE A 221 -6.24 -3.27 3.65
C ILE A 221 -7.67 -3.67 3.18
N PRO A 222 -7.88 -4.90 2.68
CA PRO A 222 -9.17 -5.39 2.15
C PRO A 222 -10.21 -5.62 3.26
N ALA A 223 -10.76 -4.52 3.74
CA ALA A 223 -11.90 -4.52 4.65
C ALA A 223 -12.88 -3.45 4.16
N ASP A 224 -14.12 -3.84 3.89
CA ASP A 224 -15.21 -2.89 3.62
C ASP A 224 -15.91 -2.54 4.94
N ALA A 225 -16.84 -1.59 4.90
CA ALA A 225 -17.63 -1.18 6.05
C ALA A 225 -18.43 -2.32 6.72
N GLU A 226 -18.69 -3.42 6.00
CA GLU A 226 -19.45 -4.58 6.49
C GLU A 226 -18.54 -5.67 7.10
N SER A 227 -17.22 -5.55 6.94
CA SER A 227 -16.28 -6.53 7.48
C SER A 227 -16.26 -6.53 9.01
N LYS A 228 -16.10 -7.72 9.62
CA LYS A 228 -15.89 -7.88 11.07
C LYS A 228 -14.73 -7.06 11.62
N PHE A 229 -13.74 -6.78 10.78
CA PHE A 229 -12.64 -5.89 11.12
C PHE A 229 -13.13 -4.47 11.45
N CYS A 230 -14.11 -3.97 10.68
CA CYS A 230 -14.72 -2.65 10.88
C CYS A 230 -15.78 -2.62 11.99
N GLU A 231 -16.26 -3.77 12.46
CA GLU A 231 -17.12 -3.87 13.66
C GLU A 231 -16.34 -3.64 14.96
N ASN A 232 -15.01 -3.76 14.92
CA ASN A 232 -14.18 -3.53 16.10
C ASN A 232 -14.22 -2.05 16.51
N PRO A 233 -14.57 -1.71 17.77
CA PRO A 233 -14.70 -0.32 18.22
C PRO A 233 -13.38 0.47 18.19
N GLU A 234 -12.23 -0.20 18.09
CA GLU A 234 -10.93 0.44 17.93
C GLU A 234 -10.62 0.80 16.47
N VAL A 235 -11.47 0.39 15.52
CA VAL A 235 -11.30 0.60 14.09
C VAL A 235 -12.35 1.59 13.59
N MET A 236 -11.88 2.68 12.97
CA MET A 236 -12.71 3.60 12.21
C MET A 236 -12.52 3.34 10.73
N CYS A 237 -13.47 2.62 10.13
CA CYS A 237 -13.47 2.37 8.69
C CYS A 237 -14.05 3.54 7.90
N ASN A 238 -13.57 3.66 6.67
CA ASN A 238 -14.00 4.64 5.68
C ASN A 238 -13.74 4.05 4.30
N ASP A 239 -14.66 4.26 3.38
CA ASP A 239 -14.58 3.70 2.03
C ASP A 239 -13.81 4.63 1.08
N GLN A 240 -13.68 5.91 1.42
CA GLN A 240 -12.98 6.90 0.59
C GLN A 240 -11.47 6.94 0.79
N TYR A 241 -10.98 6.56 1.98
CA TYR A 241 -9.57 6.65 2.37
C TYR A 241 -9.19 5.50 3.31
N GLY A 242 -7.98 5.52 3.87
CA GLY A 242 -7.52 4.51 4.81
C GLY A 242 -8.31 4.46 6.11
N LYS A 243 -8.21 3.33 6.78
CA LYS A 243 -8.87 2.96 8.03
C LYS A 243 -8.00 3.39 9.21
N SER A 244 -8.61 3.97 10.24
CA SER A 244 -7.88 4.35 11.47
C SER A 244 -8.00 3.24 12.50
N ILE A 245 -6.87 2.73 12.98
CA ILE A 245 -6.81 1.67 13.98
C ILE A 245 -6.18 2.24 15.25
N GLY A 246 -6.86 2.06 16.39
CA GLY A 246 -6.36 2.45 17.70
C GLY A 246 -6.17 3.97 17.86
N ARG A 247 -7.00 4.80 17.23
CA ARG A 247 -6.87 6.26 17.34
C ARG A 247 -6.94 6.71 18.79
N GLY A 248 -5.88 7.37 19.23
CA GLY A 248 -5.74 7.88 20.60
C GLY A 248 -5.15 6.87 21.60
N GLN A 249 -4.86 5.63 21.17
CA GLN A 249 -4.07 4.69 21.98
C GLN A 249 -2.57 4.99 21.89
N ILE A 250 -2.13 5.64 20.81
CA ILE A 250 -0.79 6.21 20.67
C ILE A 250 -0.83 7.68 21.11
N TYR A 251 0.14 8.11 21.92
CA TYR A 251 0.29 9.50 22.33
C TYR A 251 1.73 9.99 22.14
N PHE A 252 1.94 10.84 21.15
CA PHE A 252 3.22 11.46 20.85
C PHE A 252 3.48 12.66 21.75
N THR A 253 4.60 12.60 22.46
CA THR A 253 5.08 13.72 23.27
C THR A 253 5.96 14.65 22.44
N GLN A 254 5.84 15.95 22.70
CA GLN A 254 6.74 16.95 22.12
C GLN A 254 8.03 17.04 22.93
N GLY A 255 9.11 17.46 22.28
CA GLY A 255 10.41 17.69 22.90
C GLY A 255 11.15 16.42 23.33
N ASN A 256 10.61 15.24 23.04
CA ASN A 256 11.19 13.95 23.36
C ASN A 256 11.15 13.02 22.14
N TRP A 257 12.11 12.10 22.07
CA TRP A 257 12.08 11.01 21.11
C TRP A 257 10.95 10.03 21.48
N ASN A 258 10.11 9.70 20.51
CA ASN A 258 9.06 8.70 20.62
C ASN A 258 9.52 7.47 19.82
N HIS A 259 9.85 6.38 20.49
CA HIS A 259 10.25 5.13 19.85
C HIS A 259 9.01 4.34 19.44
N LEU A 260 8.90 4.01 18.16
CA LEU A 260 7.79 3.24 17.60
C LEU A 260 8.30 1.89 17.10
N ASP A 261 7.58 0.83 17.44
CA ASP A 261 7.67 -0.48 16.78
C ASP A 261 6.27 -0.88 16.29
N MET A 262 6.16 -1.27 15.02
CA MET A 262 4.95 -1.87 14.46
C MET A 262 5.28 -3.26 13.93
N VAL A 263 4.77 -4.30 14.61
CA VAL A 263 4.96 -5.71 14.27
C VAL A 263 3.69 -6.26 13.63
N MET A 264 3.82 -6.82 12.44
CA MET A 264 2.69 -7.34 11.66
C MET A 264 2.99 -8.73 11.12
N GLU A 265 1.97 -9.59 11.11
CA GLU A 265 2.02 -10.95 10.57
C GLU A 265 0.80 -11.17 9.69
N LEU A 266 1.01 -11.67 8.47
CA LEU A 266 -0.02 -11.87 7.47
C LEU A 266 -1.13 -12.78 8.02
N ASN A 267 -2.32 -12.58 7.47
CA ASN A 267 -3.39 -13.55 7.60
C ASN A 267 -3.12 -14.74 6.66
N GLU A 268 -3.13 -15.94 7.23
CA GLU A 268 -2.83 -17.19 6.52
C GLU A 268 -3.84 -18.31 6.82
N PRO A 269 -4.19 -19.14 5.82
CA PRO A 269 -4.05 -18.83 4.40
C PRO A 269 -4.75 -17.52 4.01
N ALA A 270 -4.38 -16.95 2.87
CA ALA A 270 -4.94 -15.70 2.36
C ALA A 270 -6.46 -15.78 2.28
N GLY A 271 -7.14 -14.67 2.60
CA GLY A 271 -8.59 -14.59 2.78
C GLY A 271 -9.05 -14.86 4.22
N ASN A 272 -8.22 -15.47 5.07
CA ASN A 272 -8.55 -15.61 6.49
C ASN A 272 -8.51 -14.27 7.21
N GLN A 273 -9.22 -14.18 8.35
CA GLN A 273 -9.14 -13.04 9.25
C GLN A 273 -8.39 -13.46 10.51
N ASN A 274 -7.08 -13.69 10.40
CA ASN A 274 -6.23 -14.11 11.53
C ASN A 274 -4.85 -13.43 11.55
N GLY A 275 -4.63 -12.41 10.72
CA GLY A 275 -3.41 -11.61 10.78
C GLY A 275 -3.32 -10.85 12.09
N THR A 276 -2.10 -10.50 12.50
CA THR A 276 -1.86 -9.78 13.76
C THR A 276 -1.21 -8.42 13.51
N LEU A 277 -1.53 -7.47 14.40
CA LEU A 277 -0.91 -6.15 14.48
C LEU A 277 -0.59 -5.87 15.96
N ARG A 278 0.67 -5.57 16.24
CA ARG A 278 1.12 -5.11 17.56
C ARG A 278 1.91 -3.83 17.38
N VAL A 279 1.59 -2.82 18.19
CA VAL A 279 2.30 -1.53 18.20
C VAL A 279 2.83 -1.27 19.59
N TYR A 280 4.09 -0.85 19.65
CA TYR A 280 4.75 -0.42 20.87
C TYR A 280 5.16 1.04 20.75
N LEU A 281 4.93 1.80 21.82
CA LEU A 281 5.41 3.16 21.99
C LEU A 281 6.31 3.19 23.22
N ASN A 282 7.59 3.52 23.02
CA ASN A 282 8.61 3.51 24.07
C ASN A 282 8.65 2.16 24.84
N GLY A 283 8.51 1.05 24.10
CA GLY A 283 8.50 -0.32 24.64
C GLY A 283 7.18 -0.75 25.32
N ASN A 284 6.18 0.12 25.42
CA ASN A 284 4.87 -0.25 25.96
C ASN A 284 3.93 -0.64 24.82
N GLN A 285 3.28 -1.80 24.90
CA GLN A 285 2.30 -2.22 23.90
C GLN A 285 1.05 -1.34 23.99
N VAL A 286 0.81 -0.53 22.96
CA VAL A 286 -0.29 0.42 22.90
C VAL A 286 -1.43 -0.04 22.00
N ILE A 287 -1.16 -0.88 21.00
CA ILE A 287 -2.18 -1.52 20.16
C ILE A 287 -1.86 -3.01 20.07
N SER A 288 -2.89 -3.85 20.21
CA SER A 288 -2.80 -5.29 19.99
C SER A 288 -4.08 -5.79 19.34
N MET A 289 -4.00 -6.09 18.06
CA MET A 289 -5.15 -6.49 17.26
C MET A 289 -4.88 -7.83 16.58
N ASN A 290 -5.87 -8.71 16.69
CA ASN A 290 -5.95 -9.95 15.95
C ASN A 290 -6.98 -9.79 14.83
N ASN A 291 -7.05 -10.80 13.96
CA ASN A 291 -8.02 -10.87 12.86
C ASN A 291 -7.89 -9.74 11.83
N VAL A 292 -6.66 -9.26 11.60
CA VAL A 292 -6.38 -8.23 10.59
C VAL A 292 -6.36 -8.88 9.19
N PRO A 293 -7.22 -8.45 8.24
CA PRO A 293 -7.26 -9.01 6.89
C PRO A 293 -6.26 -8.27 5.98
N TYR A 294 -4.98 -8.64 6.01
CA TYR A 294 -3.95 -7.99 5.17
C TYR A 294 -4.10 -8.32 3.68
N ARG A 295 -4.51 -9.56 3.35
CA ARG A 295 -4.60 -10.05 1.97
C ARG A 295 -5.81 -10.95 1.73
N SER A 296 -6.42 -10.80 0.58
CA SER A 296 -7.50 -11.69 0.10
C SER A 296 -6.93 -12.85 -0.73
N THR A 297 -5.80 -12.64 -1.42
CA THR A 297 -5.14 -13.69 -2.21
C THR A 297 -3.72 -13.93 -1.73
N GLY A 298 -3.17 -15.10 -2.06
CA GLY A 298 -1.79 -15.44 -1.74
C GLY A 298 -0.75 -14.60 -2.52
N MET A 299 -1.16 -13.68 -3.40
CA MET A 299 -0.28 -12.88 -4.26
C MET A 299 0.33 -11.64 -3.59
N VAL A 300 -0.17 -11.27 -2.41
CA VAL A 300 0.29 -10.08 -1.68
C VAL A 300 1.03 -10.50 -0.41
N GLY A 301 2.17 -9.87 -0.10
CA GLY A 301 2.81 -9.97 1.20
C GLY A 301 3.57 -8.69 1.53
N PHE A 302 4.17 -8.62 2.72
CA PHE A 302 4.90 -7.42 3.14
C PHE A 302 6.18 -7.25 2.34
N GLN A 303 6.44 -6.05 1.81
CA GLN A 303 7.58 -5.83 0.89
C GLN A 303 8.65 -4.92 1.49
N GLY A 304 8.25 -3.77 2.05
CA GLY A 304 9.24 -2.77 2.42
C GLY A 304 8.70 -1.57 3.18
N LEU A 305 9.55 -0.55 3.28
CA LEU A 305 9.27 0.72 3.94
C LEU A 305 8.55 1.67 2.98
N MET A 306 7.41 2.20 3.41
CA MET A 306 6.80 3.40 2.84
C MET A 306 7.11 4.57 3.77
N PHE A 307 8.17 5.30 3.45
CA PHE A 307 8.49 6.53 4.18
C PHE A 307 7.55 7.62 3.67
N SER A 308 6.58 8.01 4.49
CA SER A 308 5.53 8.95 4.11
C SER A 308 5.33 9.91 5.27
N SER A 309 5.75 11.16 5.12
CA SER A 309 5.49 12.16 6.14
C SER A 309 5.13 13.52 5.57
N PHE A 310 3.91 13.99 5.88
CA PHE A 310 3.35 15.27 5.45
C PHE A 310 2.11 15.58 6.30
N PHE A 311 1.81 16.87 6.50
CA PHE A 311 0.52 17.31 7.05
C PHE A 311 -0.60 16.85 6.11
N GLY A 312 -1.64 16.23 6.65
CA GLY A 312 -2.37 15.26 5.84
C GLY A 312 -3.86 15.22 6.04
N GLY A 313 -4.57 15.68 5.03
CA GLY A 313 -5.99 15.48 4.73
C GLY A 313 -6.25 16.00 3.32
N ALA A 314 -7.50 16.02 2.86
CA ALA A 314 -7.80 16.36 1.47
C ALA A 314 -8.08 17.86 1.23
N ASP A 315 -7.98 18.70 2.26
CA ASP A 315 -8.32 20.11 2.20
C ASP A 315 -7.42 21.00 3.07
N VAL A 316 -7.57 22.32 2.91
CA VAL A 316 -6.74 23.35 3.53
C VAL A 316 -6.79 23.38 5.06
N SER A 317 -7.80 22.78 5.70
CA SER A 317 -7.88 22.72 7.17
C SER A 317 -6.75 21.90 7.80
N TYR A 318 -6.05 21.09 6.99
CA TYR A 318 -4.87 20.33 7.40
C TYR A 318 -3.55 21.09 7.22
N ALA A 319 -3.57 22.27 6.60
CA ALA A 319 -2.36 23.02 6.31
C ALA A 319 -1.67 23.50 7.59
N THR A 320 -0.35 23.32 7.67
CA THR A 320 0.42 23.86 8.79
C THR A 320 0.44 25.40 8.75
N PRO A 321 0.13 26.11 9.84
CA PRO A 321 0.11 27.57 9.86
C PRO A 321 1.51 28.20 9.94
N VAL A 322 2.55 27.38 10.16
CA VAL A 322 3.95 27.77 10.33
C VAL A 322 4.87 26.79 9.61
N ASP A 323 6.11 27.20 9.35
CA ASP A 323 7.14 26.24 8.95
C ASP A 323 7.39 25.28 10.12
N ALA A 324 7.35 23.98 9.85
CA ALA A 324 7.51 22.95 10.85
C ALA A 324 8.58 21.94 10.42
N ASN A 325 9.14 21.23 11.39
CA ASN A 325 10.10 20.14 11.17
C ASN A 325 9.74 18.96 12.05
N VAL A 326 9.99 17.75 11.55
CA VAL A 326 9.90 16.48 12.31
C VAL A 326 11.19 15.71 12.04
N TYR A 327 11.72 15.07 13.07
CA TYR A 327 13.01 14.40 13.01
C TYR A 327 12.84 12.89 13.18
N PHE A 328 13.67 12.13 12.45
CA PHE A 328 13.65 10.68 12.43
C PHE A 328 15.06 10.12 12.59
N LYS A 329 15.20 9.07 13.39
CA LYS A 329 16.44 8.30 13.51
C LYS A 329 16.16 6.84 13.84
N ASN A 330 17.20 6.01 13.85
CA ASN A 330 17.10 4.59 14.18
C ASN A 330 16.04 3.85 13.35
N ILE A 331 15.89 4.24 12.07
CA ILE A 331 14.92 3.64 11.15
C ILE A 331 15.41 2.24 10.77
N GLN A 332 14.59 1.25 11.07
CA GLN A 332 14.91 -0.16 10.88
C GLN A 332 13.73 -0.92 10.32
N LEU A 333 14.04 -1.97 9.57
CA LEU A 333 13.06 -2.90 9.04
C LEU A 333 13.56 -4.32 9.28
N SER A 334 12.76 -5.13 9.96
CA SER A 334 13.03 -6.56 10.17
C SER A 334 11.98 -7.39 9.46
N VAL A 335 12.37 -8.52 8.89
CA VAL A 335 11.46 -9.43 8.18
C VAL A 335 11.58 -10.86 8.67
N GLY A 336 10.45 -11.56 8.68
CA GLY A 336 10.38 -13.01 8.90
C GLY A 336 10.74 -13.78 7.63
N GLN A 337 10.21 -15.00 7.51
CA GLN A 337 10.44 -15.81 6.32
C GLN A 337 9.78 -15.17 5.09
N PRO A 338 10.30 -15.46 3.88
CA PRO A 338 9.59 -15.13 2.65
C PRO A 338 8.17 -15.69 2.69
N ALA A 339 7.18 -14.86 2.33
CA ALA A 339 5.80 -15.32 2.22
C ALA A 339 5.68 -16.30 1.06
N THR A 340 4.96 -17.39 1.27
CA THR A 340 4.55 -18.27 0.17
C THR A 340 3.51 -17.55 -0.67
N LEU A 341 3.85 -17.28 -1.92
CA LEU A 341 2.93 -16.74 -2.92
C LEU A 341 2.18 -17.87 -3.63
N TYR A 342 0.87 -17.71 -3.76
CA TYR A 342 -0.03 -18.65 -4.44
C TYR A 342 -1.30 -17.93 -4.93
N GLU A 343 -1.95 -18.51 -5.94
CA GLU A 343 -3.21 -18.00 -6.45
C GLU A 343 -4.40 -18.28 -5.51
N GLY A 344 -5.35 -17.35 -5.51
CA GLY A 344 -6.61 -17.47 -4.79
C GLY A 344 -6.52 -17.27 -3.28
N THR A 345 -7.66 -17.49 -2.63
CA THR A 345 -7.79 -17.62 -1.17
C THR A 345 -7.37 -19.03 -0.81
N GLY A 346 -6.46 -19.27 0.13
CA GLY A 346 -5.87 -20.60 0.37
C GLY A 346 -6.81 -21.66 1.00
N GLY A 347 -8.11 -21.63 0.68
CA GLY A 347 -9.12 -22.61 1.02
C GLY A 347 -9.28 -23.69 -0.07
N SER A 348 -9.10 -24.94 0.35
CA SER A 348 -9.38 -26.23 -0.34
C SER A 348 -8.73 -26.56 -1.70
N GLY A 349 -7.98 -25.66 -2.32
CA GLY A 349 -7.07 -25.99 -3.43
C GLY A 349 -5.64 -26.10 -2.93
N SER A 350 -4.89 -27.15 -3.29
CA SER A 350 -3.46 -27.21 -3.00
C SER A 350 -2.76 -25.93 -3.49
N PRO A 351 -1.99 -25.23 -2.64
CA PRO A 351 -1.31 -24.00 -3.06
C PRO A 351 -0.30 -24.34 -4.15
N ARG A 352 -0.50 -23.81 -5.35
CA ARG A 352 0.52 -23.82 -6.40
C ARG A 352 1.51 -22.71 -6.07
N LEU A 353 2.79 -23.07 -5.91
CA LEU A 353 3.86 -22.11 -5.62
C LEU A 353 3.99 -21.12 -6.79
N ALA A 354 4.26 -19.84 -6.53
CA ALA A 354 4.42 -18.83 -7.58
C ALA A 354 5.55 -19.09 -8.60
N GLY A 355 6.44 -20.07 -8.34
CA GLY A 355 7.39 -20.57 -9.33
C GLY A 355 6.79 -21.53 -10.37
N ASP A 356 5.61 -22.07 -10.08
CA ASP A 356 4.92 -23.13 -10.82
C ASP A 356 3.51 -22.71 -11.30
N LEU A 357 3.24 -21.40 -11.45
CA LEU A 357 1.96 -20.87 -11.94
C LEU A 357 2.10 -20.14 -13.29
N LEU A 358 1.95 -20.93 -14.35
CA LEU A 358 0.89 -20.85 -15.36
C LEU A 358 0.10 -19.52 -15.52
N MET A 359 0.43 -18.63 -16.50
CA MET A 359 -0.47 -17.74 -17.29
C MET A 359 0.24 -16.76 -18.28
N ILE A 360 -0.52 -15.99 -19.09
CA ILE A 360 -0.06 -15.09 -20.18
C ILE A 360 1.11 -14.20 -19.72
N LYS A 361 2.30 -14.43 -20.31
CA LYS A 361 3.56 -13.77 -19.95
C LYS A 361 3.69 -12.38 -20.57
N SER A 362 3.23 -12.23 -21.82
CA SER A 362 3.22 -10.93 -22.50
C SER A 362 2.23 -10.85 -23.66
N VAL A 363 1.77 -9.64 -23.94
CA VAL A 363 0.96 -9.27 -25.11
C VAL A 363 1.71 -8.19 -25.88
N LEU A 364 1.95 -8.45 -27.16
CA LEU A 364 2.73 -7.61 -28.05
C LEU A 364 1.94 -7.33 -29.33
N ILE A 365 2.02 -6.09 -29.82
CA ILE A 365 1.60 -5.73 -31.17
C ILE A 365 2.77 -5.06 -31.85
N PHE A 366 3.13 -5.51 -33.06
CA PHE A 366 4.13 -4.86 -33.88
C PHE A 366 3.78 -4.96 -35.36
N ASN A 367 4.31 -4.03 -36.16
CA ASN A 367 4.01 -4.01 -37.59
C ASN A 367 4.91 -4.92 -38.42
N ASN A 368 4.71 -4.94 -39.74
CA ASN A 368 5.50 -5.73 -40.70
C ASN A 368 7.01 -5.40 -40.74
N HIS A 369 7.46 -4.36 -40.03
CA HIS A 369 8.88 -4.00 -39.89
C HIS A 369 9.45 -4.35 -38.50
N GLY A 370 8.64 -4.95 -37.62
CA GLY A 370 9.03 -5.28 -36.25
C GLY A 370 8.99 -4.09 -35.29
N ASN A 371 8.37 -2.98 -35.69
CA ASN A 371 8.23 -1.82 -34.81
C ASN A 371 7.04 -2.03 -33.86
N PRO A 372 7.26 -1.95 -32.53
CA PRO A 372 6.20 -2.16 -31.55
C PRO A 372 5.15 -1.04 -31.59
N ARG A 373 3.89 -1.46 -31.45
CA ARG A 373 2.68 -0.63 -31.30
C ARG A 373 2.04 -0.80 -29.92
N LEU A 374 2.19 -1.98 -29.33
CA LEU A 374 1.86 -2.26 -27.94
C LEU A 374 2.87 -3.26 -27.37
N THR A 375 3.33 -3.02 -26.15
CA THR A 375 4.20 -3.94 -25.42
C THR A 375 3.75 -4.02 -23.96
N LYS A 376 3.19 -5.16 -23.56
CA LYS A 376 2.79 -5.42 -22.17
C LYS A 376 3.41 -6.73 -21.72
N PHE A 377 4.32 -6.65 -20.76
CA PHE A 377 4.87 -7.82 -20.07
C PHE A 377 4.23 -7.89 -18.68
N TYR A 378 3.72 -9.06 -18.32
CA TYR A 378 3.12 -9.32 -17.00
C TYR A 378 4.14 -9.87 -16.01
N GLN A 379 5.34 -10.21 -16.51
CA GLN A 379 6.50 -10.55 -15.70
C GLN A 379 7.51 -9.39 -15.67
N PRO A 380 8.20 -9.16 -14.55
CA PRO A 380 9.21 -8.11 -14.43
C PRO A 380 10.49 -8.48 -15.20
N ILE A 381 10.53 -8.13 -16.48
CA ILE A 381 11.66 -8.31 -17.41
C ILE A 381 12.33 -6.95 -17.64
N ASP A 382 13.67 -6.90 -17.67
CA ASP A 382 14.38 -5.65 -17.93
C ASP A 382 14.23 -5.18 -19.39
N ILE A 383 14.41 -3.87 -19.63
CA ILE A 383 14.15 -3.26 -20.93
C ILE A 383 15.04 -3.86 -22.03
N ALA A 384 16.29 -4.21 -21.71
CA ALA A 384 17.21 -4.81 -22.66
C ALA A 384 16.72 -6.20 -23.12
N THR A 385 16.26 -7.04 -22.20
CA THR A 385 15.71 -8.35 -22.54
C THR A 385 14.36 -8.21 -23.25
N GLN A 386 13.48 -7.29 -22.84
CA GLN A 386 12.22 -7.04 -23.57
C GLN A 386 12.49 -6.71 -25.06
N GLN A 387 13.46 -5.85 -25.34
CA GLN A 387 13.85 -5.51 -26.71
C GLN A 387 14.43 -6.70 -27.49
N ALA A 388 15.20 -7.56 -26.81
CA ALA A 388 15.73 -8.79 -27.42
C ALA A 388 14.61 -9.78 -27.75
N LEU A 389 13.67 -10.00 -26.83
CA LEU A 389 12.53 -10.88 -27.01
C LEU A 389 11.62 -10.42 -28.16
N ILE A 390 11.31 -9.13 -28.25
CA ILE A 390 10.50 -8.58 -29.35
C ILE A 390 11.17 -8.84 -30.70
N LYS A 391 12.49 -8.61 -30.81
CA LYS A 391 13.24 -8.85 -32.04
C LYS A 391 13.27 -10.33 -32.43
N GLU A 392 13.47 -11.20 -31.45
CA GLU A 392 13.48 -12.64 -31.64
C GLU A 392 12.11 -13.15 -32.11
N ILE A 393 11.04 -12.80 -31.40
CA ILE A 393 9.65 -13.14 -31.74
C ILE A 393 9.31 -12.67 -33.16
N PHE A 394 9.61 -11.41 -33.50
CA PHE A 394 9.37 -10.88 -34.84
C PHE A 394 10.14 -11.68 -35.90
N SER A 395 11.40 -12.02 -35.66
CA SER A 395 12.20 -12.83 -36.59
C SER A 395 11.62 -14.24 -36.79
N LEU A 396 11.00 -14.81 -35.75
CA LEU A 396 10.37 -16.13 -35.80
C LEU A 396 9.07 -16.13 -36.60
N ILE A 397 8.23 -15.08 -36.47
CA ILE A 397 6.91 -15.06 -37.09
C ILE A 397 6.88 -14.40 -38.48
N SER A 398 7.69 -13.37 -38.73
CA SER A 398 7.63 -12.55 -39.97
C SER A 398 7.99 -13.29 -41.26
N LYS A 399 8.70 -14.41 -41.18
CA LYS A 399 9.14 -15.21 -42.33
C LYS A 399 8.25 -16.43 -42.58
N ARG A 400 7.21 -16.62 -41.78
CA ARG A 400 6.35 -17.80 -41.87
C ARG A 400 5.24 -17.59 -42.91
N PRO A 401 4.97 -18.57 -43.78
CA PRO A 401 3.88 -18.49 -44.75
C PRO A 401 2.52 -18.73 -44.09
N ASP A 402 1.45 -18.13 -44.61
CA ASP A 402 0.09 -18.19 -44.02
C ASP A 402 -0.52 -19.60 -43.95
N THR A 403 0.11 -20.60 -44.57
CA THR A 403 -0.34 -22.00 -44.60
C THR A 403 0.06 -22.81 -43.36
N VAL A 404 0.92 -22.28 -42.48
CA VAL A 404 1.35 -22.98 -41.26
C VAL A 404 0.56 -22.53 -40.04
N CYS A 405 0.56 -23.34 -38.98
CA CYS A 405 -0.12 -22.96 -37.74
C CYS A 405 0.55 -21.74 -37.07
N ASN A 406 -0.28 -21.04 -36.30
CA ASN A 406 0.05 -19.81 -35.60
C ASN A 406 0.63 -20.03 -34.19
N PHE A 407 1.20 -21.21 -33.95
CA PHE A 407 1.77 -21.61 -32.67
C PHE A 407 3.25 -21.88 -32.84
N LEU A 408 4.06 -21.37 -31.92
CA LEU A 408 5.50 -21.63 -31.85
C LEU A 408 5.86 -22.04 -30.42
N GLU A 409 6.77 -22.99 -30.29
CA GLU A 409 7.45 -23.23 -29.02
C GLU A 409 8.42 -22.09 -28.72
N GLY A 410 8.55 -21.74 -27.44
CA GLY A 410 9.46 -20.75 -26.93
C GLY A 410 10.91 -21.21 -27.09
N SER A 411 11.77 -20.26 -27.48
CA SER A 411 13.21 -20.48 -27.39
C SER A 411 13.67 -20.49 -25.93
N GLN A 412 14.91 -20.88 -25.68
CA GLN A 412 15.49 -20.85 -24.34
C GLN A 412 15.50 -19.43 -23.73
N MET A 413 15.56 -18.38 -24.56
CA MET A 413 15.42 -16.99 -24.10
C MET A 413 13.97 -16.61 -23.76
N LEU A 414 12.99 -17.23 -24.42
CA LEU A 414 11.56 -17.01 -24.18
C LEU A 414 11.00 -17.82 -22.99
N GLY A 415 11.81 -18.65 -22.33
CA GLY A 415 11.38 -19.50 -21.21
C GLY A 415 11.36 -20.99 -21.53
N GLY A 416 12.03 -21.43 -22.60
CA GLY A 416 12.18 -22.85 -22.94
C GLY A 416 10.92 -23.49 -23.52
N GLN A 417 10.85 -24.82 -23.46
CA GLN A 417 9.74 -25.59 -24.03
C GLN A 417 8.40 -25.35 -23.32
N ASP A 418 8.43 -24.81 -22.10
CA ASP A 418 7.25 -24.49 -21.29
C ASP A 418 6.63 -23.13 -21.66
N THR A 419 7.00 -22.59 -22.82
CA THR A 419 6.48 -21.33 -23.36
C THR A 419 5.99 -21.54 -24.77
N ARG A 420 4.87 -20.89 -25.12
CA ARG A 420 4.30 -20.87 -26.45
C ARG A 420 4.10 -19.44 -26.89
N VAL A 421 4.40 -19.17 -28.17
CA VAL A 421 4.13 -17.91 -28.83
C VAL A 421 2.99 -18.15 -29.80
N ILE A 422 1.88 -17.46 -29.57
CA ILE A 422 0.64 -17.57 -30.33
C ILE A 422 0.37 -16.23 -31.00
N TYR A 423 0.07 -16.22 -32.28
CA TYR A 423 -0.11 -14.96 -32.99
C TYR A 423 -1.22 -14.96 -34.04
N ARG A 424 -1.66 -13.77 -34.44
CA ARG A 424 -2.43 -13.57 -35.68
C ARG A 424 -1.91 -12.35 -36.42
N HIS A 425 -1.95 -12.41 -37.74
CA HIS A 425 -1.58 -11.31 -38.61
C HIS A 425 -2.84 -10.66 -39.18
N TYR A 426 -3.05 -9.38 -38.88
CA TYR A 426 -4.15 -8.57 -39.39
C TYR A 426 -3.58 -7.43 -40.21
N ALA A 427 -3.70 -7.54 -41.54
CA ALA A 427 -3.18 -6.58 -42.52
C ALA A 427 -1.69 -6.24 -42.34
N THR A 428 -1.38 -5.18 -41.58
CA THR A 428 -0.01 -4.70 -41.34
C THR A 428 0.52 -4.99 -39.94
N LEU A 429 -0.27 -5.64 -39.08
CA LEU A 429 0.01 -5.83 -37.66
C LEU A 429 0.01 -7.30 -37.25
N TYR A 430 1.01 -7.69 -36.47
CA TYR A 430 1.03 -8.95 -35.74
C TYR A 430 0.56 -8.73 -34.31
N PHE A 431 -0.45 -9.48 -33.91
CA PHE A 431 -0.92 -9.57 -32.52
C PHE A 431 -0.34 -10.86 -31.94
N VAL A 432 0.47 -10.74 -30.88
CA VAL A 432 1.24 -11.85 -30.34
C VAL A 432 1.02 -11.96 -28.84
N PHE A 433 0.70 -13.17 -28.41
CA PHE A 433 0.55 -13.56 -27.03
C PHE A 433 1.62 -14.60 -26.71
N VAL A 434 2.41 -14.33 -25.68
CA VAL A 434 3.37 -15.30 -25.14
C VAL A 434 2.76 -15.88 -23.88
N VAL A 435 2.55 -17.19 -23.90
CA VAL A 435 1.85 -17.94 -22.85
C VAL A 435 2.69 -19.15 -22.45
N ASP A 436 2.34 -19.83 -21.37
CA ASP A 436 2.89 -21.17 -21.10
C ASP A 436 1.97 -22.28 -21.61
N GLU A 437 2.32 -23.51 -21.28
CA GLU A 437 1.61 -24.71 -21.70
C GLU A 437 0.23 -24.92 -21.06
N SER A 438 -0.14 -24.15 -20.03
CA SER A 438 -1.48 -24.29 -19.43
C SER A 438 -2.58 -23.64 -20.26
N GLU A 439 -2.22 -22.65 -21.08
CA GLU A 439 -3.18 -21.96 -21.92
C GLU A 439 -3.46 -22.78 -23.18
N SER A 440 -4.75 -22.92 -23.48
CA SER A 440 -5.17 -23.54 -24.74
C SER A 440 -4.78 -22.63 -25.89
N GLU A 441 -4.06 -23.15 -26.87
CA GLU A 441 -3.60 -22.30 -27.97
C GLU A 441 -4.75 -21.75 -28.81
N LEU A 442 -5.84 -22.53 -28.91
CA LEU A 442 -7.09 -22.10 -29.54
C LEU A 442 -7.80 -21.02 -28.73
N GLY A 443 -7.84 -21.17 -27.40
CA GLY A 443 -8.42 -20.16 -26.51
C GLY A 443 -7.70 -18.81 -26.62
N ILE A 444 -6.37 -18.82 -26.73
CA ILE A 444 -5.60 -17.59 -26.95
C ILE A 444 -5.84 -16.98 -28.33
N LEU A 445 -6.03 -17.79 -29.38
CA LEU A 445 -6.41 -17.25 -30.69
C LEU A 445 -7.78 -16.57 -30.68
N ASP A 446 -8.73 -17.10 -29.92
CA ASP A 446 -10.05 -16.50 -29.73
C ASP A 446 -9.94 -15.23 -28.87
N LEU A 447 -9.07 -15.23 -27.86
CA LEU A 447 -8.80 -14.04 -27.04
C LEU A 447 -8.15 -12.92 -27.86
N ILE A 448 -7.24 -13.25 -28.78
CA ILE A 448 -6.69 -12.28 -29.74
C ILE A 448 -7.82 -11.69 -30.59
N GLN A 449 -8.79 -12.50 -31.02
CA GLN A 449 -9.95 -12.03 -31.78
C GLN A 449 -10.81 -11.06 -30.95
N VAL A 450 -11.14 -11.42 -29.70
CA VAL A 450 -11.88 -10.57 -28.77
C VAL A 450 -11.18 -9.22 -28.58
N PHE A 451 -9.86 -9.22 -28.39
CA PHE A 451 -9.10 -7.99 -28.21
C PHE A 451 -9.13 -7.11 -29.47
N VAL A 452 -8.95 -7.69 -30.65
CA VAL A 452 -9.01 -6.96 -31.93
C VAL A 452 -10.40 -6.38 -32.18
N GLU A 453 -11.46 -7.14 -31.92
CA GLU A 453 -12.84 -6.66 -32.07
C GLU A 453 -13.19 -5.57 -31.05
N SER A 454 -12.64 -5.65 -29.83
CA SER A 454 -12.79 -4.60 -28.82
C SER A 454 -12.13 -3.30 -29.26
N LEU A 455 -10.92 -3.39 -29.82
CA LEU A 455 -10.24 -2.23 -30.41
C LEU A 455 -11.05 -1.64 -31.57
N ASP A 456 -11.55 -2.49 -32.47
CA ASP A 456 -12.33 -2.05 -33.64
C ASP A 456 -13.62 -1.31 -33.27
N ARG A 457 -14.31 -1.78 -32.21
CA ARG A 457 -15.52 -1.11 -31.69
C ARG A 457 -15.21 0.18 -30.95
N CYS A 458 -14.11 0.24 -30.19
CA CYS A 458 -13.72 1.46 -29.47
C CYS A 458 -13.25 2.57 -30.41
N PHE A 459 -12.54 2.22 -31.49
CA PHE A 459 -11.98 3.20 -32.45
C PHE A 459 -12.83 3.40 -33.72
N GLU A 460 -13.97 2.70 -33.86
CA GLU A 460 -14.86 2.77 -35.02
C GLU A 460 -14.12 2.53 -36.36
N ASN A 461 -13.62 1.30 -36.56
CA ASN A 461 -12.68 0.88 -37.63
C ASN A 461 -11.22 1.22 -37.29
N VAL A 462 -10.63 0.43 -36.40
CA VAL A 462 -9.27 0.67 -35.89
C VAL A 462 -8.22 0.57 -36.99
N CYS A 463 -7.27 1.51 -37.02
CA CYS A 463 -6.09 1.44 -37.89
C CYS A 463 -4.77 1.50 -37.11
N GLU A 464 -3.64 1.22 -37.77
CA GLU A 464 -2.32 1.26 -37.12
C GLU A 464 -2.00 2.63 -36.51
N LEU A 465 -2.48 3.73 -37.11
CA LEU A 465 -2.25 5.07 -36.57
C LEU A 465 -2.98 5.28 -35.23
N ASP A 466 -4.14 4.67 -35.04
CA ASP A 466 -4.88 4.79 -33.77
C ASP A 466 -4.09 4.14 -32.64
N LEU A 467 -3.46 2.98 -32.90
CA LEU A 467 -2.61 2.32 -31.91
C LEU A 467 -1.40 3.17 -31.51
N ILE A 468 -0.89 3.98 -32.45
CA ILE A 468 0.27 4.86 -32.21
C ILE A 468 -0.15 6.11 -31.44
N PHE A 469 -1.23 6.78 -31.85
CA PHE A 469 -1.62 8.07 -31.29
C PHE A 469 -2.47 7.94 -30.01
N HIS A 470 -3.16 6.82 -29.84
CA HIS A 470 -4.03 6.55 -28.69
C HIS A 470 -3.52 5.39 -27.83
N PHE A 471 -2.19 5.23 -27.72
CA PHE A 471 -1.57 4.11 -27.00
C PHE A 471 -2.11 3.89 -25.57
N LYS A 472 -2.46 4.97 -24.85
CA LYS A 472 -3.05 4.86 -23.51
C LYS A 472 -4.40 4.15 -23.55
N GLU A 473 -5.28 4.53 -24.48
CA GLU A 473 -6.60 3.94 -24.63
C GLU A 473 -6.50 2.47 -25.07
N VAL A 474 -5.54 2.13 -25.93
CA VAL A 474 -5.23 0.72 -26.27
C VAL A 474 -4.83 -0.09 -25.03
N HIS A 475 -4.01 0.50 -24.14
CA HIS A 475 -3.61 -0.15 -22.89
C HIS A 475 -4.77 -0.25 -21.88
N ASP A 476 -5.66 0.75 -21.84
CA ASP A 476 -6.87 0.71 -21.03
C ASP A 476 -7.81 -0.41 -21.52
N ILE A 477 -8.03 -0.52 -22.84
CA ILE A 477 -8.82 -1.61 -23.46
C ILE A 477 -8.18 -2.97 -23.13
N LEU A 478 -6.86 -3.11 -23.29
CA LEU A 478 -6.17 -4.36 -22.94
C LEU A 478 -6.32 -4.72 -21.46
N ALA A 479 -6.36 -3.73 -20.55
CA ALA A 479 -6.50 -3.98 -19.12
C ALA A 479 -7.88 -4.56 -18.74
N GLU A 480 -8.94 -4.16 -19.46
CA GLU A 480 -10.28 -4.77 -19.29
C GLU A 480 -10.32 -6.22 -19.80
N VAL A 481 -9.50 -6.57 -20.80
CA VAL A 481 -9.40 -7.95 -21.30
C VAL A 481 -8.48 -8.80 -20.41
N ILE A 482 -7.30 -8.27 -20.04
CA ILE A 482 -6.23 -9.00 -19.36
C ILE A 482 -5.53 -8.13 -18.33
N THR A 483 -5.59 -8.54 -17.07
CA THR A 483 -4.90 -7.90 -15.95
C THR A 483 -4.04 -8.91 -15.21
N GLY A 484 -2.77 -8.55 -14.96
CA GLY A 484 -1.83 -9.43 -14.26
C GLY A 484 -1.48 -10.74 -14.97
N GLY A 485 -1.72 -10.84 -16.28
CA GLY A 485 -1.53 -12.07 -17.06
C GLY A 485 -2.76 -12.99 -17.07
N MET A 486 -3.84 -12.61 -16.39
CA MET A 486 -5.09 -13.35 -16.34
C MET A 486 -6.15 -12.71 -17.23
N VAL A 487 -6.95 -13.54 -17.89
CA VAL A 487 -8.13 -13.09 -18.65
C VAL A 487 -9.21 -12.62 -17.67
N LEU A 488 -9.63 -11.36 -17.80
CA LEU A 488 -10.63 -10.74 -16.95
C LEU A 488 -12.02 -10.81 -17.58
N GLU A 489 -12.13 -10.33 -18.82
CA GLU A 489 -13.39 -10.28 -19.57
C GLU A 489 -13.16 -10.75 -21.02
N THR A 490 -14.16 -11.43 -21.56
CA THR A 490 -14.17 -11.91 -22.95
C THR A 490 -15.38 -11.42 -23.74
N ASP A 491 -16.40 -10.85 -23.07
CA ASP A 491 -17.51 -10.20 -23.73
C ASP A 491 -17.13 -8.79 -24.20
N ILE A 492 -17.14 -8.60 -25.51
CA ILE A 492 -16.74 -7.34 -26.15
C ILE A 492 -17.69 -6.19 -25.75
N GLY A 493 -18.96 -6.46 -25.47
CA GLY A 493 -19.94 -5.45 -25.05
C GLY A 493 -19.59 -4.87 -23.68
N GLU A 494 -19.30 -5.73 -22.72
CA GLU A 494 -18.87 -5.32 -21.36
C GLU A 494 -17.52 -4.59 -21.39
N ILE A 495 -16.55 -5.09 -22.16
CA ILE A 495 -15.24 -4.43 -22.34
C ILE A 495 -15.42 -2.99 -22.84
N VAL A 496 -16.18 -2.82 -23.93
CA VAL A 496 -16.41 -1.49 -24.54
C VAL A 496 -17.16 -0.56 -23.57
N ALA A 497 -18.16 -1.07 -22.85
CA ALA A 497 -18.92 -0.29 -21.87
C ALA A 497 -18.03 0.19 -20.71
N ALA A 498 -17.17 -0.68 -20.17
CA ALA A 498 -16.24 -0.36 -19.10
C ALA A 498 -15.25 0.74 -19.51
N VAL A 499 -14.65 0.61 -20.70
CA VAL A 499 -13.70 1.59 -21.26
C VAL A 499 -14.38 2.96 -21.47
N GLN A 500 -15.62 2.98 -21.98
CA GLN A 500 -16.36 4.22 -22.21
C GLN A 500 -16.70 4.95 -20.90
N GLU A 501 -17.11 4.24 -19.85
CA GLU A 501 -17.39 4.85 -18.55
C GLU A 501 -16.12 5.39 -17.89
N ALA A 502 -15.00 4.66 -17.96
CA ALA A 502 -13.70 5.13 -17.52
C ALA A 502 -13.25 6.40 -18.29
N GLY A 503 -13.49 6.43 -19.60
CA GLY A 503 -13.25 7.59 -20.46
C GLY A 503 -14.09 8.82 -20.06
N ARG A 504 -15.35 8.62 -19.66
CA ARG A 504 -16.27 9.70 -19.25
C ARG A 504 -15.86 10.35 -17.93
N LEU A 505 -15.30 9.57 -17.01
CA LEU A 505 -14.76 10.07 -15.74
C LEU A 505 -13.48 10.91 -15.94
N SER A 506 -12.66 10.56 -16.94
CA SER A 506 -11.42 11.29 -17.26
C SER A 506 -11.63 12.62 -18.01
N LYS A 507 -12.74 12.77 -18.76
CA LYS A 507 -13.04 13.95 -19.60
C LYS A 507 -13.84 15.07 -18.91
N LYS A 508 -14.17 14.98 -17.62
CA LYS A 508 -14.79 16.10 -16.89
C LYS A 508 -13.75 17.21 -16.63
N PRO A 509 -13.91 18.44 -17.17
CA PRO A 509 -13.09 19.56 -16.74
C PRO A 509 -13.45 19.88 -15.29
N ALA A 510 -12.45 20.23 -14.48
CA ALA A 510 -12.64 20.87 -13.19
C ALA A 510 -13.29 22.26 -13.41
N GLY A 511 -14.61 22.31 -13.48
CA GLY A 511 -15.33 23.53 -13.75
C GLY A 511 -16.83 23.34 -13.70
N LEU A 512 -17.40 23.23 -12.49
CA LEU A 512 -18.73 23.75 -12.14
C LEU A 512 -18.98 23.59 -10.63
N LEU A 513 -18.44 24.50 -9.82
CA LEU A 513 -19.01 24.85 -8.51
C LEU A 513 -19.12 26.38 -8.44
N ALA A 514 -19.96 26.91 -9.30
CA ALA A 514 -20.53 28.25 -9.17
C ALA A 514 -22.04 28.12 -9.34
N GLN A 515 -22.72 27.52 -8.36
CA GLN A 515 -24.12 27.83 -8.14
C GLN A 515 -24.19 28.97 -7.13
N LYS A 516 -24.55 30.14 -7.65
CA LYS A 516 -25.07 31.27 -6.88
C LYS A 516 -26.23 30.79 -6.02
N SER A 517 -26.14 30.97 -4.71
CA SER A 517 -27.32 31.00 -3.84
C SER A 517 -28.08 32.30 -4.09
N PRO A 518 -29.39 32.27 -4.41
CA PRO A 518 -30.25 33.41 -4.20
C PRO A 518 -30.86 33.31 -2.80
N PHE A 519 -30.58 34.34 -2.00
CA PHE A 519 -31.09 34.63 -0.65
C PHE A 519 -30.46 33.87 0.52
#